data_AF-A0A5B7CK53-F1
#
_entry.id   AF-A0A5B7CK53-F1
#
_cell.length_a   1.000
_cell.length_b   1.000
_cell.length_c   1.000
_cell.angle_alpha   90.00
_cell.angle_beta   90.00
_cell.angle_gamma   90.00
#
_symmetry.space_group_name_H-M   'P 1'
#
loop_
_entity.id
_entity.type
_entity.pdbx_description
1 polymer ?
#
loop_
_entity_poly.entity_id
_entity_poly.type
_entity_poly.pdbx_seq_one_letter_code
_entity_poly.pdbx_strand_id
1 'polypeptide(L)' 'MSFFVDPNRTLCCRGLQEIIVHKREIGRLLENLDVRKAMGLDGVSGWPLKECKDQLLEPIW' A
#
# COMPACT_ATOMS: atom_id res chain seq x y z
N MET A 1 -3.68 -21.92 19.39
CA MET A 1 -2.80 -20.73 19.51
C MET A 1 -1.99 -20.67 18.22
N SER A 2 -2.48 -20.00 17.18
CA SER A 2 -1.84 -19.96 15.87
C SER A 2 -0.97 -18.71 15.80
N PHE A 3 0.35 -18.88 15.85
CA PHE A 3 1.30 -17.80 15.55
C PHE A 3 1.16 -17.44 14.07
N PHE A 4 0.57 -16.29 13.77
CA PHE A 4 0.78 -15.62 12.49
C PHE A 4 2.25 -15.22 12.46
N VAL A 5 3.07 -16.01 11.78
CA VAL A 5 4.45 -15.65 11.48
C VAL A 5 4.37 -14.47 10.52
N ASP A 6 4.72 -13.30 11.04
CA ASP A 6 4.91 -12.07 10.28
C ASP A 6 5.94 -12.34 9.17
N PRO A 7 5.56 -12.38 7.88
CA PRO A 7 6.54 -12.59 6.80
C PRO A 7 7.47 -11.37 6.62
N ASN A 8 7.24 -10.30 7.40
CA ASN A 8 7.79 -8.97 7.21
C ASN A 8 9.21 -8.75 7.79
N ARG A 9 9.77 -9.71 8.55
CA ARG A 9 11.11 -9.51 9.16
C ARG A 9 12.30 -9.77 8.23
N THR A 10 12.08 -10.12 6.97
CA THR A 10 13.15 -10.50 6.03
C THR A 10 13.16 -9.73 4.71
N LEU A 11 12.62 -8.51 4.65
CA LEU A 11 12.91 -7.60 3.53
C LEU A 11 14.32 -6.99 3.70
N CYS A 12 15.33 -7.85 3.61
CA CYS A 12 16.74 -7.51 3.62
C CYS A 12 17.11 -6.83 2.30
N CYS A 13 16.88 -5.51 2.17
CA CYS A 13 17.36 -4.54 1.15
C CYS A 13 17.38 -4.91 -0.35
N ARG A 14 17.10 -6.16 -0.76
CA ARG A 14 16.92 -6.64 -2.13
C ARG A 14 15.44 -6.72 -2.52
N GLY A 15 14.54 -6.77 -1.54
CA GLY A 15 13.16 -7.23 -1.76
C GLY A 15 12.14 -6.19 -2.20
N LEU A 16 12.44 -4.88 -2.20
CA LEU A 16 11.49 -3.85 -2.65
C LEU A 16 11.60 -3.56 -4.16
N GLN A 17 12.81 -3.65 -4.72
CA GLN A 17 13.04 -3.44 -6.17
C GLN A 17 12.45 -4.57 -7.04
N GLU A 18 12.26 -5.76 -6.47
CA GLU A 18 11.66 -6.91 -7.17
C GLU A 18 10.12 -6.89 -7.14
N ILE A 19 9.50 -5.98 -6.38
CA ILE A 19 8.04 -5.87 -6.31
C ILE A 19 7.52 -5.20 -7.58
N ILE A 20 6.78 -5.97 -8.37
CA ILE A 20 6.13 -5.46 -9.59
C ILE A 20 4.93 -4.61 -9.17
N VAL A 21 5.05 -3.30 -9.35
CA VAL A 21 3.98 -2.33 -9.09
C VAL A 21 3.13 -2.14 -10.34
N HIS A 22 1.91 -2.67 -10.34
CA HIS A 22 0.94 -2.47 -11.42
C HIS A 22 0.27 -1.09 -11.33
N LYS A 23 0.95 -0.04 -11.81
CA LYS A 23 0.51 1.37 -11.71
C LYS A 23 -0.96 1.57 -12.12
N ARG A 24 -1.42 0.92 -13.19
CA ARG A 24 -2.81 1.04 -13.68
C ARG A 24 -3.83 0.48 -12.69
N GLU A 25 -3.53 -0.64 -12.06
CA GLU A 25 -4.45 -1.27 -11.09
C GLU A 25 -4.53 -0.46 -9.81
N ILE A 26 -3.39 0.01 -9.31
CA ILE A 26 -3.31 0.89 -8.13
C ILE A 26 -4.05 2.19 -8.40
N GLY A 27 -3.83 2.83 -9.55
CA GLY A 27 -4.56 4.04 -9.93
C GLY A 27 -6.07 3.83 -9.94
N ARG A 28 -6.54 2.73 -10.55
CA ARG A 28 -7.97 2.36 -10.57
C ARG A 28 -8.52 2.14 -9.15
N LEU A 29 -7.76 1.49 -8.27
CA LEU A 29 -8.18 1.26 -6.88
C LEU A 29 -8.29 2.57 -6.10
N LEU A 30 -7.32 3.47 -6.26
CA LEU A 30 -7.31 4.77 -5.60
C LEU A 30 -8.42 5.71 -6.11
N GLU A 31 -8.76 5.65 -7.39
CA GLU A 31 -9.91 6.41 -7.95
C GLU A 31 -11.25 5.96 -7.37
N ASN A 32 -11.41 4.66 -7.13
CA ASN A 32 -12.62 4.07 -6.56
C ASN A 32 -12.66 4.09 -5.02
N LEU A 33 -11.62 4.62 -4.37
CA LEU A 33 -11.54 4.70 -2.91
C LEU A 33 -12.52 5.74 -2.37
N ASP A 34 -13.55 5.28 -1.65
CA ASP A 34 -14.43 6.16 -0.88
C ASP A 34 -13.74 6.59 0.42
N VAL A 35 -13.04 7.72 0.37
CA VAL A 35 -12.28 8.28 1.51
C VAL A 35 -13.12 8.55 2.76
N ARG A 36 -14.45 8.62 2.64
CA ARG A 36 -15.35 8.84 3.80
C ARG A 36 -15.68 7.54 4.53
N LYS A 37 -15.53 6.39 3.86
CA LYS A 37 -15.81 5.06 4.40
C LYS A 37 -14.54 4.24 4.62
N ALA A 38 -13.49 4.51 3.86
CA ALA A 38 -12.21 3.84 3.99
C ALA A 38 -11.52 4.30 5.29
N MET A 39 -11.41 3.37 6.24
CA MET A 39 -10.67 3.52 7.49
C MET A 39 -9.86 2.25 7.69
N GLY A 40 -8.54 2.38 7.87
CA GLY A 40 -7.69 1.27 8.23
C GLY A 40 -7.95 0.79 9.67
N LEU A 41 -7.52 -0.43 9.98
CA LEU A 41 -7.57 -0.96 11.36
C LEU A 41 -6.66 -0.17 12.32
N ASP A 42 -5.72 0.59 11.76
CA ASP A 42 -4.85 1.56 12.42
C ASP A 42 -5.54 2.91 12.70
N GLY A 43 -6.81 3.08 12.28
CA GLY A 43 -7.54 4.34 12.41
C GLY A 43 -7.13 5.42 11.41
N VAL A 44 -6.34 5.06 10.39
CA VAL A 44 -5.94 5.99 9.32
C VAL A 44 -7.04 6.03 8.27
N SER A 45 -7.60 7.21 8.03
CA SER A 45 -8.60 7.40 6.95
C SER A 45 -7.99 7.15 5.57
N GLY A 46 -8.81 6.89 4.55
CA GLY A 46 -8.33 6.72 3.18
C GLY A 46 -7.78 8.01 2.53
N TRP A 47 -7.88 9.16 3.18
CA TRP A 47 -7.45 10.45 2.62
C TRP A 47 -5.96 10.52 2.24
N PRO A 48 -5.01 10.12 3.11
CA PRO A 48 -3.59 10.16 2.79
C PRO A 48 -3.23 9.33 1.55
N LEU A 49 -3.92 8.22 1.30
CA LEU A 49 -3.71 7.41 0.08
C LEU A 49 -4.07 8.19 -1.18
N LYS A 50 -5.08 9.07 -1.11
CA LYS A 50 -5.51 9.90 -2.23
C LYS A 50 -4.55 11.06 -2.46
N GLU A 51 -4.06 11.67 -1.38
CA GLU A 51 -3.09 12.77 -1.44
C GLU A 51 -1.74 12.28 -1.99
N CYS A 52 -1.30 11.10 -1.56
CA CYS A 52 -0.04 10.49 -2.00
C CYS A 52 -0.17 9.67 -3.28
N LYS A 53 -1.29 9.73 -4.01
CA LYS A 53 -1.57 8.87 -5.18
C LYS A 53 -0.39 8.83 -6.16
N ASP A 54 0.13 9.99 -6.54
CA ASP A 54 1.19 10.07 -7.54
C ASP A 54 2.52 9.50 -7.00
N GLN A 55 2.79 9.67 -5.71
CA GLN A 55 3.97 9.09 -5.04
C GLN A 55 3.87 7.57 -4.91
N LEU A 56 2.66 7.04 -4.65
CA LEU A 56 2.39 5.60 -4.56
C LEU A 56 2.54 4.86 -5.89
N LEU A 57 2.46 5.59 -7.01
CA LEU A 57 2.67 5.05 -8.34
C LEU A 57 4.15 5.05 -8.74
N GLU A 58 5.02 5.71 -7.99
CA GLU A 58 6.45 5.72 -8.27
C GLU A 58 7.17 4.55 -7.59
N PRO A 59 8.23 4.01 -8.23
CA PRO A 59 9.04 2.98 -7.60
C PRO A 59 9.68 3.53 -6.31
N ILE A 60 9.82 2.68 -5.29
CA ILE A 60 10.60 3.01 -4.10
C ILE A 60 12.08 2.85 -4.47
N TRP A 61 12.84 3.94 -4.38
CA TRP A 61 14.28 3.98 -4.72
C TRP A 61 15.15 3.68 -3.50
#